data_AF-A0A6L8RVF3-F1
#
_entry.id   AF-A0A6L8RVF3-F1
#
_cell.length_a   1.000
_cell.length_b   1.000
_cell.length_c   1.000
_cell.angle_alpha   90.00
_cell.angle_beta   90.00
_cell.angle_gamma   90.00
#
_symmetry.space_group_name_H-M   'P 1'
#
loop_
_entity.id
_entity.type
_entity.pdbx_description
1 polymer ?
#
loop_
_entity_poly.entity_id
_entity_poly.type
_entity_poly.pdbx_seq_one_letter_code
_entity_poly.pdbx_strand_id
1 'polypeptide(L)'
;VNENETTLKVTAVSNNTELNYEQAPKIENMTSQGILWYLERSFISNYSQIRIGVNEVLDRKRTLKYEGESDTKLARLIDICNSFDAEFEFVTTLAQGGKLKELTLNIYKENDETNQGVGRRRIDLLPLEWLPDIRRNIDYSGMITAVRSTGKDGLTYDSASMTIKNVDGQVEFVKNEGDTFFRAPIAANLFPTQLRMSGSNLNDIYHERKYQTDYETVNELLSHSLRLLRQNAYPKIEFELEMTSAQVKEYGLKIGDTLKLYNDKIKNDDGTPLLLEFRVSELIRLSSACKAVFSNYKKLKSKVPTNVLAMMEKLAAERIPYTLELSTNNGIAFKNGLGSSQ
;
A
#
# COMPACT_ATOMS: atom_id res chain seq x y z
N VAL A 1 19.21 14.55 23.98
CA VAL A 1 18.73 14.41 25.39
C VAL A 1 18.26 15.78 25.84
N ASN A 2 17.14 15.85 26.55
CA ASN A 2 16.63 17.08 27.15
C ASN A 2 16.36 16.79 28.62
N GLU A 3 16.97 17.54 29.53
CA GLU A 3 16.88 17.27 30.96
C GLU A 3 16.64 18.55 31.78
N ASN A 4 16.03 18.38 32.94
CA ASN A 4 15.93 19.38 34.00
C ASN A 4 16.16 18.70 35.36
N GLU A 5 16.04 19.46 36.45
CA GLU A 5 16.36 19.01 37.82
C GLU A 5 15.69 17.70 38.26
N THR A 6 14.55 17.31 37.66
CA THR A 6 13.80 16.12 38.07
C THR A 6 13.48 15.17 36.92
N THR A 7 13.77 15.53 35.68
CA THR A 7 13.36 14.77 34.49
C THR A 7 14.48 14.65 33.47
N LEU A 8 14.70 13.43 32.98
CA LEU A 8 15.58 13.12 31.86
C LEU A 8 14.75 12.58 30.68
N LYS A 9 14.66 13.35 29.59
CA LYS A 9 14.08 12.90 28.32
C LYS A 9 15.18 12.44 27.37
N VAL A 10 15.24 11.13 27.15
CA VAL A 10 16.15 10.51 26.19
C VAL A 10 15.39 10.21 24.90
N THR A 11 15.88 10.72 23.78
CA THR A 11 15.45 10.32 22.43
C THR A 11 16.56 9.45 21.86
N ALA A 12 16.25 8.19 21.57
CA ALA A 12 17.13 7.32 20.81
C ALA A 12 16.72 7.37 19.33
N VAL A 13 17.70 7.60 18.46
CA VAL A 13 17.53 7.54 17.01
C VAL A 13 18.14 6.24 16.48
N SER A 14 17.69 5.78 15.32
CA SER A 14 18.29 4.61 14.66
C SER A 14 19.81 4.79 14.52
N ASN A 15 20.57 3.71 14.78
CA ASN A 15 22.02 3.70 14.59
C ASN A 15 22.44 3.80 13.12
N ASN A 16 21.50 3.84 12.18
CA ASN A 16 21.75 4.07 10.75
C ASN A 16 21.95 5.56 10.46
N THR A 17 22.82 6.22 11.23
CA THR A 17 23.06 7.67 11.14
C THR A 17 23.53 8.08 9.76
N GLU A 18 24.33 7.24 9.09
CA GLU A 18 24.81 7.47 7.73
C GLU A 18 23.64 7.57 6.73
N LEU A 19 22.68 6.64 6.80
CA LEU A 19 21.50 6.68 5.92
C LEU A 19 20.66 7.93 6.16
N ASN A 20 20.49 8.31 7.43
CA ASN A 20 19.60 9.40 7.82
C ASN A 20 20.20 10.80 7.58
N TYR A 21 21.52 10.96 7.66
CA TYR A 21 22.14 12.28 7.72
C TYR A 21 23.16 12.55 6.62
N GLU A 22 23.76 11.53 6.00
CA GLU A 22 24.70 11.76 4.91
C GLU A 22 23.99 11.89 3.58
N GLN A 23 24.56 12.71 2.71
CA GLN A 23 24.05 12.92 1.35
C GLN A 23 24.51 11.80 0.44
N ALA A 24 23.64 11.41 -0.49
CA ALA A 24 24.02 10.51 -1.58
C ALA A 24 24.65 11.30 -2.74
N PRO A 25 25.76 10.81 -3.32
CA PRO A 25 26.47 11.52 -4.40
C PRO A 25 25.62 11.65 -5.66
N LYS A 26 26.04 12.57 -6.55
CA LYS A 26 25.53 12.68 -7.91
C LYS A 26 25.73 11.37 -8.68
N ILE A 27 24.74 10.98 -9.48
CA ILE A 27 24.84 9.87 -10.43
C ILE A 27 24.46 10.38 -11.81
N GLU A 28 25.46 10.55 -12.66
CA GLU A 28 25.26 10.71 -14.10
C GLU A 28 25.28 9.33 -14.75
N ASN A 29 24.16 8.94 -15.35
CA ASN A 29 24.05 7.67 -16.07
C ASN A 29 23.21 7.83 -17.34
N MET A 30 23.71 7.27 -18.44
CA MET A 30 23.01 7.23 -19.74
C MET A 30 22.71 5.80 -20.20
N THR A 31 22.99 4.80 -19.36
CA THR A 31 22.87 3.38 -19.70
C THR A 31 21.93 2.67 -18.74
N SER A 32 21.30 1.59 -19.19
CA SER A 32 20.37 0.82 -18.36
C SER A 32 21.13 -0.04 -17.34
N GLN A 33 20.86 0.17 -16.05
CA GLN A 33 21.56 -0.48 -14.94
C GLN A 33 20.58 -1.15 -13.96
N GLY A 34 21.06 -2.19 -13.27
CA GLY A 34 20.30 -2.88 -12.22
C GLY A 34 20.35 -2.14 -10.88
N ILE A 35 19.46 -2.51 -9.96
CA ILE A 35 19.29 -1.78 -8.69
C ILE A 35 20.57 -1.74 -7.83
N LEU A 36 21.34 -2.82 -7.78
CA LEU A 36 22.56 -2.90 -6.97
C LEU A 36 23.62 -1.90 -7.42
N TRP A 37 23.71 -1.64 -8.72
CA TRP A 37 24.62 -0.63 -9.26
C TRP A 37 24.29 0.77 -8.72
N TYR A 38 23.01 1.10 -8.60
CA TYR A 38 22.57 2.38 -8.04
C TYR A 38 22.82 2.48 -6.53
N LEU A 39 22.63 1.39 -5.78
CA LEU A 39 22.92 1.34 -4.35
C LEU A 39 24.43 1.50 -4.06
N GLU A 40 25.27 0.87 -4.87
CA GLU A 40 26.73 1.00 -4.77
C GLU A 40 27.19 2.42 -5.08
N ARG A 41 26.67 3.00 -6.18
CA ARG A 41 27.02 4.36 -6.61
C ARG A 41 26.48 5.45 -5.70
N SER A 42 25.43 5.14 -4.94
CA SER A 42 24.88 6.03 -3.91
C SER A 42 25.56 5.85 -2.54
N PHE A 43 26.61 5.02 -2.45
CA PHE A 43 27.31 4.69 -1.20
C PHE A 43 26.38 4.18 -0.08
N ILE A 44 25.37 3.40 -0.47
CA ILE A 44 24.41 2.77 0.45
C ILE A 44 24.90 1.36 0.79
N SER A 45 25.19 0.54 -0.22
CA SER A 45 25.69 -0.84 -0.04
C SER A 45 27.21 -0.94 -0.11
N ASN A 46 27.89 0.09 -0.61
CA ASN A 46 29.34 0.12 -0.70
C ASN A 46 29.94 0.86 0.51
N TYR A 47 31.02 0.33 1.06
CA TYR A 47 31.71 0.84 2.27
C TYR A 47 30.84 0.95 3.53
N SER A 48 29.73 0.20 3.62
CA SER A 48 28.85 0.18 4.78
C SER A 48 28.77 -1.22 5.40
N GLN A 49 28.20 -1.32 6.61
CA GLN A 49 27.86 -2.62 7.23
C GLN A 49 26.57 -3.23 6.68
N ILE A 50 26.05 -2.68 5.57
CA ILE A 50 24.81 -3.14 4.93
C ILE A 50 25.14 -4.30 4.01
N ARG A 51 24.59 -5.48 4.32
CA ARG A 51 24.61 -6.64 3.43
C ARG A 51 23.33 -6.68 2.61
N ILE A 52 23.44 -6.92 1.30
CA ILE A 52 22.27 -7.23 0.48
C ILE A 52 21.80 -8.65 0.81
N GLY A 53 20.53 -8.76 1.21
CA GLY A 53 19.86 -10.03 1.46
C GLY A 53 19.05 -10.47 0.24
N VAL A 54 17.73 -10.62 0.44
CA VAL A 54 16.79 -10.92 -0.65
C VAL A 54 16.79 -9.77 -1.65
N ASN A 55 16.72 -10.09 -2.95
CA ASN A 55 16.48 -9.12 -4.00
C ASN A 55 15.57 -9.73 -5.07
N GLU A 56 14.29 -9.35 -5.08
CA GLU A 56 13.30 -9.88 -6.01
C GLU A 56 13.23 -9.12 -7.36
N VAL A 57 14.04 -8.07 -7.52
CA VAL A 57 14.04 -7.19 -8.68
C VAL A 57 15.39 -7.20 -9.42
N LEU A 58 16.17 -8.27 -9.25
CA LEU A 58 17.49 -8.48 -9.88
C LEU A 58 17.46 -8.40 -11.41
N ASP A 59 16.34 -8.78 -12.02
CA ASP A 59 16.10 -8.79 -13.46
C ASP A 59 15.75 -7.41 -14.03
N ARG A 60 15.34 -6.47 -13.18
CA ARG A 60 14.92 -5.13 -13.58
C ARG A 60 16.11 -4.24 -13.85
N LYS A 61 15.99 -3.39 -14.88
CA LYS A 61 16.95 -2.32 -15.17
C LYS A 61 16.24 -1.00 -15.38
N ARG A 62 16.91 0.10 -15.04
CA ARG A 62 16.42 1.48 -15.18
C ARG A 62 17.56 2.39 -15.66
N THR A 63 17.19 3.54 -16.22
CA THR A 63 18.13 4.63 -16.57
C THR A 63 17.79 5.85 -15.73
N LEU A 64 18.16 5.80 -14.46
CA LEU A 64 17.99 6.88 -13.47
C LEU A 64 19.20 7.81 -13.46
N LYS A 65 18.94 9.09 -13.17
CA LYS A 65 19.94 10.13 -12.94
C LYS A 65 19.63 10.83 -11.63
N TYR A 66 20.67 11.27 -10.93
CA TYR A 66 20.56 11.98 -9.66
C TYR A 66 21.49 13.17 -9.67
N GLU A 67 20.96 14.38 -9.51
CA GLU A 67 21.75 15.62 -9.58
C GLU A 67 22.55 15.92 -8.30
N GLY A 68 22.37 15.11 -7.24
CA GLY A 68 23.29 15.05 -6.09
C GLY A 68 23.10 16.10 -5.00
N GLU A 69 22.08 16.95 -5.07
CA GLU A 69 21.92 18.06 -4.14
C GLU A 69 20.59 17.96 -3.39
N SER A 70 20.69 17.53 -2.12
CA SER A 70 19.71 17.58 -1.00
C SER A 70 19.14 16.27 -0.46
N ASP A 71 19.26 15.15 -1.16
CA ASP A 71 18.72 13.87 -0.66
C ASP A 71 19.69 13.15 0.28
N THR A 72 19.19 12.76 1.45
CA THR A 72 19.89 11.83 2.34
C THR A 72 20.04 10.47 1.65
N LYS A 73 21.02 9.67 2.06
CA LYS A 73 21.18 8.29 1.56
C LYS A 73 19.92 7.44 1.74
N LEU A 74 19.13 7.66 2.79
CA LEU A 74 17.83 7.03 2.97
C LEU A 74 16.80 7.50 1.95
N ALA A 75 16.69 8.82 1.71
CA ALA A 75 15.79 9.35 0.69
C ALA A 75 16.17 8.79 -0.70
N ARG A 76 17.47 8.71 -0.99
CA ARG A 76 17.99 8.07 -2.21
C ARG A 76 17.64 6.59 -2.29
N LEU A 77 17.78 5.84 -1.20
CA LEU A 77 17.39 4.41 -1.15
C LEU A 77 15.91 4.24 -1.47
N ILE A 78 15.05 5.06 -0.86
CA ILE A 78 13.61 5.05 -1.08
C ILE A 78 13.29 5.33 -2.55
N ASP A 79 13.87 6.38 -3.12
CA ASP A 79 13.63 6.74 -4.52
C ASP A 79 14.13 5.67 -5.51
N ILE A 80 15.29 5.08 -5.25
CA ILE A 80 15.80 3.96 -6.05
C ILE A 80 14.83 2.77 -5.97
N CYS A 81 14.41 2.35 -4.78
CA CYS A 81 13.48 1.23 -4.63
C CYS A 81 12.15 1.51 -5.34
N ASN A 82 11.57 2.70 -5.16
CA ASN A 82 10.33 3.10 -5.82
C ASN A 82 10.47 3.11 -7.35
N SER A 83 11.57 3.63 -7.89
CA SER A 83 11.86 3.64 -9.33
C SER A 83 11.98 2.23 -9.94
N PHE A 84 12.26 1.24 -9.10
CA PHE A 84 12.34 -0.17 -9.46
C PHE A 84 11.07 -0.94 -9.12
N ASP A 85 9.97 -0.26 -8.75
CA ASP A 85 8.70 -0.85 -8.27
C ASP A 85 8.96 -1.89 -7.16
N ALA A 86 9.75 -1.47 -6.17
CA ALA A 86 10.27 -2.30 -5.09
C ALA A 86 10.04 -1.67 -3.72
N GLU A 87 9.87 -2.52 -2.72
CA GLU A 87 9.90 -2.17 -1.30
C GLU A 87 11.15 -2.76 -0.64
N PHE A 88 11.52 -2.26 0.53
CA PHE A 88 12.67 -2.79 1.26
C PHE A 88 12.40 -2.87 2.76
N GLU A 89 13.14 -3.75 3.43
CA GLU A 89 13.23 -3.79 4.89
C GLU A 89 14.69 -3.92 5.33
N PHE A 90 14.96 -3.43 6.53
CA PHE A 90 16.22 -3.67 7.22
C PHE A 90 16.06 -4.72 8.32
N VAL A 91 16.94 -5.72 8.31
CA VAL A 91 17.03 -6.73 9.37
C VAL A 91 18.34 -6.54 10.11
N THR A 92 18.24 -6.09 11.37
CA THR A 92 19.38 -5.87 12.25
C THR A 92 19.75 -7.16 12.97
N THR A 93 20.99 -7.61 12.80
CA THR A 93 21.58 -8.69 13.58
C THR A 93 22.56 -8.10 14.60
N LEU A 94 22.40 -8.47 15.87
CA LEU A 94 23.30 -8.05 16.96
C LEU A 94 24.31 -9.16 17.29
N ALA A 95 25.52 -8.75 17.66
CA ALA A 95 26.53 -9.61 18.26
C ALA A 95 26.22 -9.86 19.75
N GLN A 96 26.92 -10.82 20.35
CA GLN A 96 26.91 -11.02 21.80
C GLN A 96 27.32 -9.70 22.49
N GLY A 97 26.52 -9.24 23.45
CA GLY A 97 26.70 -7.94 24.11
C GLY A 97 26.00 -6.76 23.43
N GLY A 98 25.13 -7.00 22.42
CA GLY A 98 24.21 -6.00 21.89
C GLY A 98 24.81 -5.02 20.86
N LYS A 99 26.07 -5.20 20.48
CA LYS A 99 26.69 -4.42 19.39
C LYS A 99 26.08 -4.81 18.04
N LEU A 100 25.92 -3.86 17.13
CA LEU A 100 25.53 -4.15 15.75
C LEU A 100 26.55 -5.10 15.12
N LYS A 101 26.09 -6.23 14.59
CA LYS A 101 26.92 -7.19 13.85
C LYS A 101 26.77 -6.98 12.35
N GLU A 102 25.53 -6.91 11.89
CA GLU A 102 25.21 -6.81 10.48
C GLU A 102 23.84 -6.14 10.31
N LEU A 103 23.71 -5.32 9.27
CA LEU A 103 22.43 -4.78 8.84
C LEU A 103 22.10 -5.36 7.47
N THR A 104 21.10 -6.22 7.36
CA THR A 104 20.70 -6.80 6.07
C THR A 104 19.63 -5.93 5.41
N LEU A 105 19.85 -5.50 4.17
CA LEU A 105 18.84 -4.86 3.32
C LEU A 105 18.21 -5.92 2.42
N ASN A 106 16.93 -6.24 2.66
CA ASN A 106 16.13 -7.06 1.76
C ASN A 106 15.31 -6.15 0.85
N ILE A 107 15.22 -6.51 -0.43
CA ILE A 107 14.51 -5.78 -1.47
C ILE A 107 13.48 -6.74 -2.08
N TYR A 108 12.21 -6.37 -1.99
CA TYR A 108 11.07 -7.14 -2.50
C TYR A 108 10.39 -6.35 -3.61
N LYS A 109 9.61 -7.02 -4.46
CA LYS A 109 8.71 -6.32 -5.38
C LYS A 109 7.70 -5.50 -4.58
N GLU A 110 7.24 -4.37 -5.11
CA GLU A 110 6.20 -3.57 -4.48
C GLU A 110 4.92 -4.40 -4.24
N ASN A 111 4.19 -4.08 -3.17
CA ASN A 111 2.90 -4.70 -2.93
C ASN A 111 1.91 -4.39 -4.05
N ASP A 112 1.42 -5.42 -4.74
CA ASP A 112 0.39 -5.31 -5.75
C ASP A 112 -0.67 -6.42 -5.62
N GLU A 113 -1.44 -6.70 -6.66
CA GLU A 113 -2.44 -7.78 -6.64
C GLU A 113 -1.81 -9.18 -6.53
N THR A 114 -0.60 -9.34 -7.04
CA THR A 114 0.14 -10.61 -7.18
C THR A 114 1.35 -10.72 -6.27
N ASN A 115 1.94 -9.60 -5.87
CA ASN A 115 3.15 -9.50 -5.05
C ASN A 115 2.79 -8.99 -3.65
N GLN A 116 3.31 -9.64 -2.60
CA GLN A 116 3.08 -9.20 -1.22
C GLN A 116 3.98 -8.02 -0.82
N GLY A 117 5.15 -7.90 -1.42
CA GLY A 117 6.21 -7.02 -0.94
C GLY A 117 6.67 -7.39 0.47
N VAL A 118 7.04 -6.38 1.26
CA VAL A 118 7.48 -6.58 2.65
C VAL A 118 6.33 -7.16 3.50
N GLY A 119 6.68 -7.97 4.50
CA GLY A 119 5.71 -8.53 5.45
C GLY A 119 4.94 -9.74 4.91
N ARG A 120 3.91 -10.15 5.64
CA ARG A 120 3.16 -11.39 5.35
C ARG A 120 1.78 -11.11 4.79
N ARG A 121 1.40 -11.88 3.77
CA ARG A 121 0.01 -11.93 3.31
C ARG A 121 -0.81 -12.72 4.31
N ARG A 122 -1.50 -12.05 5.22
CA ARG A 122 -2.38 -12.76 6.15
C ARG A 122 -3.80 -12.87 5.61
N ILE A 123 -4.37 -14.06 5.75
CA ILE A 123 -5.74 -14.36 5.34
C ILE A 123 -6.73 -14.32 6.50
N ASP A 124 -6.21 -14.21 7.72
CA ASP A 124 -6.99 -14.25 8.94
C ASP A 124 -7.67 -12.91 9.22
N LEU A 125 -8.83 -13.00 9.85
CA LEU A 125 -9.66 -11.86 10.19
C LEU A 125 -9.36 -11.39 11.62
N LEU A 126 -9.29 -10.06 11.81
CA LEU A 126 -9.24 -9.51 13.16
C LEU A 126 -10.48 -9.95 13.95
N PRO A 127 -10.32 -10.36 15.23
CA PRO A 127 -11.46 -10.69 16.10
C PRO A 127 -12.44 -9.52 16.21
N LEU A 128 -13.76 -9.77 16.16
CA LEU A 128 -14.78 -8.71 16.28
C LEU A 128 -14.74 -8.02 17.64
N GLU A 129 -14.43 -8.77 18.69
CA GLU A 129 -14.21 -8.24 20.04
C GLU A 129 -13.07 -7.21 20.10
N TRP A 130 -12.17 -7.24 19.12
CA TRP A 130 -11.07 -6.28 18.98
C TRP A 130 -11.37 -5.15 18.02
N LEU A 131 -12.61 -4.99 17.55
CA LEU A 131 -13.05 -3.93 16.63
C LEU A 131 -12.38 -2.60 17.00
N PRO A 132 -11.29 -2.22 16.32
CA PRO A 132 -10.51 -1.10 16.78
C PRO A 132 -11.13 0.19 16.25
N ASP A 133 -10.67 1.34 16.72
CA ASP A 133 -11.16 2.62 16.20
C ASP A 133 -10.75 2.72 14.72
N ILE A 134 -11.70 2.49 13.82
CA ILE A 134 -11.52 2.70 12.38
C ILE A 134 -11.96 4.12 12.07
N ARG A 135 -11.04 4.90 11.50
CA ARG A 135 -11.34 6.23 10.97
C ARG A 135 -11.42 6.13 9.47
N ARG A 136 -12.51 6.66 8.91
CA ARG A 136 -12.66 6.82 7.46
C ARG A 136 -12.46 8.28 7.13
N ASN A 137 -11.35 8.59 6.49
CA ASN A 137 -11.07 9.91 5.94
C ASN A 137 -11.55 9.91 4.49
N ILE A 138 -12.29 10.93 4.10
CA ILE A 138 -12.75 11.10 2.72
C ILE A 138 -12.29 12.47 2.27
N ASP A 139 -11.34 12.49 1.33
CA ASP A 139 -10.82 13.69 0.74
C ASP A 139 -11.46 13.93 -0.64
N TYR A 140 -12.25 14.99 -0.73
CA TYR A 140 -12.90 15.46 -1.96
C TYR A 140 -12.02 16.47 -2.72
N SER A 141 -10.86 16.83 -2.17
CA SER A 141 -9.98 17.83 -2.78
C SER A 141 -9.39 17.31 -4.09
N GLY A 142 -9.28 18.22 -5.07
CA GLY A 142 -8.65 17.90 -6.36
C GLY A 142 -9.44 16.92 -7.24
N MET A 143 -10.70 16.61 -6.92
CA MET A 143 -11.53 15.75 -7.76
C MET A 143 -11.73 16.32 -9.17
N ILE A 144 -11.63 15.45 -10.17
CA ILE A 144 -11.83 15.80 -11.58
C ILE A 144 -12.72 14.74 -12.24
N THR A 145 -13.82 15.17 -12.86
CA THR A 145 -14.75 14.26 -13.53
C THR A 145 -14.69 14.40 -15.06
N ALA A 146 -13.87 15.32 -15.55
CA ALA A 146 -13.48 15.41 -16.96
C ALA A 146 -12.03 15.87 -17.09
N VAL A 147 -11.26 15.20 -17.96
CA VAL A 147 -9.87 15.55 -18.22
C VAL A 147 -9.64 15.79 -19.70
N ARG A 148 -8.80 16.77 -20.00
CA ARG A 148 -8.21 16.99 -21.33
C ARG A 148 -6.69 16.98 -21.18
N SER A 149 -6.02 16.07 -21.87
CA SER A 149 -4.55 16.08 -21.96
C SER A 149 -4.13 16.48 -23.36
N THR A 150 -3.09 17.30 -23.46
CA THR A 150 -2.43 17.66 -24.71
C THR A 150 -1.01 17.10 -24.67
N GLY A 151 -0.61 16.42 -25.74
CA GLY A 151 0.71 15.86 -25.94
C GLY A 151 1.66 16.85 -26.61
N LYS A 152 2.85 16.36 -26.94
CA LYS A 152 3.88 17.11 -27.65
C LYS A 152 3.32 17.67 -28.98
N ASP A 153 3.78 18.86 -29.35
CA ASP A 153 3.40 19.54 -30.59
C ASP A 153 1.87 19.73 -30.78
N GLY A 154 1.11 19.76 -29.69
CA GLY A 154 -0.34 19.98 -29.72
C GLY A 154 -1.16 18.72 -30.00
N LEU A 155 -0.56 17.53 -29.90
CA LEU A 155 -1.25 16.25 -30.06
C LEU A 155 -2.48 16.14 -29.15
N THR A 156 -3.64 15.78 -29.73
CA THR A 156 -4.89 15.54 -28.99
C THR A 156 -5.45 14.13 -29.27
N TYR A 157 -6.46 13.73 -28.50
CA TYR A 157 -7.22 12.50 -28.71
C TYR A 157 -8.67 12.77 -29.13
N ASP A 158 -8.94 13.92 -29.75
CA ASP A 158 -10.31 14.36 -30.02
C ASP A 158 -11.06 13.37 -30.94
N SER A 159 -10.37 12.76 -31.90
CA SER A 159 -10.89 11.72 -32.78
C SER A 159 -11.02 10.32 -32.15
N ALA A 160 -10.54 10.11 -30.93
CA ALA A 160 -10.62 8.82 -30.27
C ALA A 160 -12.00 8.58 -29.64
N SER A 161 -12.40 7.31 -29.59
CA SER A 161 -13.55 6.84 -28.81
C SER A 161 -13.16 5.69 -27.87
N MET A 162 -13.67 5.73 -26.65
CA MET A 162 -13.44 4.71 -25.63
C MET A 162 -14.60 4.70 -24.64
N THR A 163 -15.10 3.51 -24.30
CA THR A 163 -16.13 3.34 -23.26
C THR A 163 -15.67 2.26 -22.29
N ILE A 164 -15.67 2.57 -21.00
CA ILE A 164 -15.33 1.65 -19.93
C ILE A 164 -16.53 1.53 -19.03
N LYS A 165 -16.98 0.30 -18.83
CA LYS A 165 -18.10 0.00 -17.94
C LYS A 165 -17.61 -0.48 -16.58
N ASN A 166 -18.34 -0.14 -15.54
CA ASN A 166 -18.13 -0.73 -14.23
C ASN A 166 -18.72 -2.14 -14.15
N VAL A 167 -18.60 -2.74 -12.97
CA VAL A 167 -19.01 -4.12 -12.70
C VAL A 167 -20.53 -4.33 -12.81
N ASP A 168 -21.30 -3.26 -12.70
CA ASP A 168 -22.76 -3.24 -12.84
C ASP A 168 -23.19 -2.95 -14.29
N GLY A 169 -22.23 -2.87 -15.22
CA GLY A 169 -22.48 -2.63 -16.64
C GLY A 169 -22.80 -1.18 -17.00
N GLN A 170 -22.70 -0.24 -16.06
CA GLN A 170 -22.92 1.19 -16.28
C GLN A 170 -21.66 1.84 -16.85
N VAL A 171 -21.81 2.93 -17.62
CA VAL A 171 -20.69 3.65 -18.23
C VAL A 171 -19.96 4.46 -17.17
N GLU A 172 -18.78 3.96 -16.79
CA GLU A 172 -17.93 4.52 -15.75
C GLU A 172 -17.07 5.66 -16.29
N PHE A 173 -16.41 5.42 -17.43
CA PHE A 173 -15.61 6.40 -18.14
C PHE A 173 -15.95 6.37 -19.63
N VAL A 174 -16.04 7.54 -20.25
CA VAL A 174 -16.33 7.66 -21.68
C VAL A 174 -15.54 8.78 -22.34
N LYS A 175 -14.98 8.47 -23.50
CA LYS A 175 -14.44 9.41 -24.47
C LYS A 175 -15.20 9.20 -25.76
N ASN A 176 -15.88 10.24 -26.24
CA ASN A 176 -16.61 10.22 -27.51
C ASN A 176 -15.77 10.88 -28.60
N GLU A 177 -15.83 10.36 -29.82
CA GLU A 177 -15.22 11.00 -30.98
C GLU A 177 -15.78 12.42 -31.16
N GLY A 178 -14.91 13.40 -31.41
CA GLY A 178 -15.24 14.81 -31.49
C GLY A 178 -15.32 15.56 -30.15
N ASP A 179 -15.40 14.86 -29.00
CA ASP A 179 -15.28 15.49 -27.67
C ASP A 179 -13.79 15.73 -27.34
N THR A 180 -13.49 16.87 -26.74
CA THR A 180 -12.13 17.21 -26.31
C THR A 180 -11.79 16.71 -24.90
N PHE A 181 -12.79 16.22 -24.15
CA PHE A 181 -12.59 15.68 -22.81
C PHE A 181 -12.88 14.18 -22.75
N PHE A 182 -12.12 13.49 -21.90
CA PHE A 182 -12.47 12.18 -21.38
C PHE A 182 -13.25 12.40 -20.07
N ARG A 183 -14.43 11.79 -19.94
CA ARG A 183 -15.39 12.06 -18.87
C ARG A 183 -15.66 10.84 -17.97
N ALA A 184 -16.03 11.11 -16.73
CA ALA A 184 -16.53 10.15 -15.73
C ALA A 184 -17.99 10.51 -15.36
N PRO A 185 -19.00 10.05 -16.14
CA PRO A 185 -20.38 10.54 -16.00
C PRO A 185 -21.02 10.20 -14.65
N ILE A 186 -20.74 9.02 -14.09
CA ILE A 186 -21.30 8.60 -12.79
C ILE A 186 -20.77 9.52 -11.69
N ALA A 187 -19.45 9.71 -11.64
CA ALA A 187 -18.81 10.65 -10.72
C ALA A 187 -19.37 12.08 -10.84
N ALA A 188 -19.57 12.59 -12.06
CA ALA A 188 -20.12 13.93 -12.28
C ALA A 188 -21.56 14.08 -11.79
N ASN A 189 -22.37 13.01 -11.83
CA ASN A 189 -23.72 13.03 -11.27
C ASN A 189 -23.73 12.98 -9.73
N LEU A 190 -22.79 12.25 -9.13
CA LEU A 190 -22.63 12.20 -7.67
C LEU A 190 -22.05 13.50 -7.11
N PHE A 191 -21.13 14.12 -7.86
CA PHE A 191 -20.39 15.32 -7.48
C PHE A 191 -20.47 16.36 -8.61
N PRO A 192 -21.62 17.01 -8.81
CA PRO A 192 -21.81 17.96 -9.91
C PRO A 192 -21.20 19.33 -9.58
N THR A 193 -20.68 20.00 -10.61
CA THR A 193 -20.36 21.43 -10.52
C THR A 193 -21.61 22.28 -10.32
N GLN A 194 -21.46 23.42 -9.64
CA GLN A 194 -22.53 24.44 -9.51
C GLN A 194 -22.55 25.44 -10.68
N LEU A 195 -21.84 25.15 -11.77
CA LEU A 195 -21.76 26.04 -12.92
C LEU A 195 -23.13 26.18 -13.56
N ARG A 196 -23.63 27.41 -13.59
CA ARG A 196 -24.81 27.79 -14.37
C ARG A 196 -24.37 28.77 -15.43
N MET A 197 -24.36 28.34 -16.68
CA MET A 197 -24.12 29.24 -17.80
C MET A 197 -25.40 30.05 -18.07
N SER A 198 -25.34 31.36 -17.83
CA SER A 198 -26.47 32.26 -18.05
C SER A 198 -26.91 32.22 -19.52
N GLY A 199 -28.18 31.88 -19.78
CA GLY A 199 -28.75 31.85 -21.12
C GLY A 199 -28.53 30.55 -21.93
N SER A 200 -27.97 29.48 -21.34
CA SER A 200 -27.87 28.17 -22.00
C SER A 200 -28.58 27.08 -21.18
N ASN A 201 -29.27 26.15 -21.86
CA ASN A 201 -29.84 24.94 -21.25
C ASN A 201 -28.79 23.84 -20.99
N LEU A 202 -27.49 24.16 -21.12
CA LEU A 202 -26.41 23.22 -20.88
C LEU A 202 -26.06 23.24 -19.39
N ASN A 203 -26.60 22.27 -18.65
CA ASN A 203 -26.17 21.98 -17.29
C ASN A 203 -24.86 21.19 -17.36
N ASP A 204 -23.72 21.89 -17.42
CA ASP A 204 -22.43 21.23 -17.23
C ASP A 204 -22.28 20.81 -15.76
N ILE A 205 -22.03 19.52 -15.55
CA ILE A 205 -21.86 18.89 -14.24
C ILE A 205 -20.41 18.47 -13.99
N TYR A 206 -19.50 18.70 -14.94
CA TYR A 206 -18.16 18.14 -14.91
C TYR A 206 -17.13 19.06 -14.27
N HIS A 207 -16.33 18.50 -13.36
CA HIS A 207 -15.12 19.12 -12.84
C HIS A 207 -13.98 18.92 -13.84
N GLU A 208 -13.79 19.92 -14.71
CA GLU A 208 -12.83 19.86 -15.81
C GLU A 208 -11.39 20.21 -15.38
N ARG A 209 -10.42 19.46 -15.91
CA ARG A 209 -8.98 19.73 -15.71
C ARG A 209 -8.19 19.51 -17.00
N LYS A 210 -7.23 20.40 -17.26
CA LYS A 210 -6.36 20.35 -18.45
C LYS A 210 -4.91 20.05 -18.05
N TYR A 211 -4.24 19.19 -18.81
CA TYR A 211 -2.84 18.79 -18.60
C TYR A 211 -2.03 18.94 -19.88
N GLN A 212 -0.78 19.38 -19.74
CA GLN A 212 0.23 19.34 -20.80
C GLN A 212 1.21 18.20 -20.52
N THR A 213 1.61 17.47 -21.55
CA THR A 213 2.46 16.28 -21.45
C THR A 213 3.40 16.20 -22.64
N ASP A 214 4.51 15.49 -22.47
CA ASP A 214 5.47 15.24 -23.56
C ASP A 214 5.15 13.94 -24.34
N TYR A 215 3.96 13.35 -24.14
CA TYR A 215 3.56 12.15 -24.86
C TYR A 215 3.44 12.43 -26.37
N GLU A 216 3.97 11.51 -27.16
CA GLU A 216 4.04 11.65 -28.62
C GLU A 216 2.97 10.81 -29.34
N THR A 217 2.24 9.95 -28.61
CA THR A 217 1.19 9.10 -29.19
C THR A 217 -0.18 9.28 -28.53
N VAL A 218 -1.24 9.14 -29.34
CA VAL A 218 -2.64 9.25 -28.88
C VAL A 218 -2.96 8.21 -27.81
N ASN A 219 -2.42 6.99 -27.94
CA ASN A 219 -2.67 5.90 -27.00
C ASN A 219 -2.05 6.16 -25.61
N GLU A 220 -0.84 6.72 -25.56
CA GLU A 220 -0.21 7.10 -24.29
C GLU A 220 -0.99 8.22 -23.61
N LEU A 221 -1.44 9.21 -24.38
CA LEU A 221 -2.23 10.34 -23.91
C LEU A 221 -3.61 9.90 -23.37
N LEU A 222 -4.30 8.99 -24.07
CA LEU A 222 -5.55 8.38 -23.62
C LEU A 222 -5.36 7.55 -22.35
N SER A 223 -4.32 6.72 -22.31
CA SER A 223 -4.01 5.89 -21.15
C SER A 223 -3.67 6.74 -19.93
N HIS A 224 -2.94 7.84 -20.12
CA HIS A 224 -2.65 8.82 -19.09
C HIS A 224 -3.92 9.51 -18.57
N SER A 225 -4.76 10.02 -19.47
CA SER A 225 -6.05 10.64 -19.10
C SER A 225 -6.96 9.67 -18.33
N LEU A 226 -7.03 8.41 -18.74
CA LEU A 226 -7.79 7.39 -18.02
C LEU A 226 -7.22 7.13 -16.62
N ARG A 227 -5.89 7.07 -16.46
CA ARG A 227 -5.26 6.93 -15.14
C ARG A 227 -5.62 8.11 -14.23
N LEU A 228 -5.56 9.33 -14.75
CA LEU A 228 -5.94 10.53 -14.00
C LEU A 228 -7.40 10.48 -13.53
N LEU A 229 -8.34 10.09 -14.40
CA LEU A 229 -9.74 9.92 -14.02
C LEU A 229 -9.91 8.80 -12.97
N ARG A 230 -9.28 7.64 -13.15
CA ARG A 230 -9.37 6.55 -12.16
C ARG A 230 -8.85 6.96 -10.79
N GLN A 231 -7.83 7.81 -10.74
CA GLN A 231 -7.21 8.27 -9.50
C GLN A 231 -8.00 9.40 -8.81
N ASN A 232 -8.79 10.19 -9.55
CA ASN A 232 -9.30 11.46 -9.05
C ASN A 232 -10.79 11.73 -9.36
N ALA A 233 -11.49 10.85 -10.08
CA ALA A 233 -12.92 11.03 -10.37
C ALA A 233 -13.80 10.82 -9.14
N TYR A 234 -13.31 10.07 -8.15
CA TYR A 234 -14.00 9.83 -6.89
C TYR A 234 -13.17 10.37 -5.73
N PRO A 235 -13.82 10.65 -4.59
CA PRO A 235 -13.11 11.08 -3.39
C PRO A 235 -12.06 10.03 -3.03
N LYS A 236 -10.88 10.50 -2.59
CA LYS A 236 -9.88 9.61 -2.01
C LYS A 236 -10.39 9.22 -0.64
N ILE A 237 -10.85 7.98 -0.55
CA ILE A 237 -11.21 7.39 0.73
C ILE A 237 -9.92 6.79 1.28
N GLU A 238 -9.69 6.96 2.57
CA GLU A 238 -8.62 6.31 3.30
C GLU A 238 -9.20 5.78 4.59
N PHE A 239 -8.85 4.55 4.94
CA PHE A 239 -9.18 4.00 6.24
C PHE A 239 -7.90 3.94 7.06
N GLU A 240 -7.97 4.52 8.25
CA GLU A 240 -6.94 4.39 9.26
C GLU A 240 -7.49 3.49 10.37
N LEU A 241 -6.61 2.64 10.87
CA LEU A 241 -6.91 1.75 11.98
C LEU A 241 -5.83 1.94 13.04
N GLU A 242 -6.24 1.97 14.30
CA GLU A 242 -5.32 2.01 15.44
C GLU A 242 -5.57 0.81 16.35
N MET A 243 -4.53 -0.01 16.55
CA MET A 243 -4.57 -1.14 17.48
C MET A 243 -3.78 -0.84 18.74
N THR A 244 -4.25 -1.37 19.87
CA THR A 244 -3.52 -1.28 21.15
C THR A 244 -2.31 -2.21 21.17
N SER A 245 -1.44 -1.94 22.13
CA SER A 245 -0.19 -2.64 22.39
C SER A 245 -0.33 -4.12 22.59
N ALA A 246 -1.34 -4.49 23.39
CA ALA A 246 -1.65 -5.87 23.70
C ALA A 246 -2.07 -6.59 22.42
N GLN A 247 -2.97 -5.98 21.65
CA GLN A 247 -3.45 -6.53 20.39
C GLN A 247 -2.33 -6.65 19.36
N VAL A 248 -1.47 -5.63 19.19
CA VAL A 248 -0.33 -5.69 18.26
C VAL A 248 0.63 -6.82 18.63
N LYS A 249 0.93 -6.98 19.92
CA LYS A 249 1.83 -8.03 20.44
C LYS A 249 1.22 -9.43 20.28
N GLU A 250 -0.03 -9.60 20.67
CA GLU A 250 -0.75 -10.86 20.62
C GLU A 250 -0.97 -11.32 19.18
N TYR A 251 -1.34 -10.38 18.30
CA TYR A 251 -1.50 -10.66 16.88
C TYR A 251 -0.17 -10.79 16.14
N GLY A 252 0.94 -10.39 16.77
CA GLY A 252 2.29 -10.50 16.23
C GLY A 252 2.50 -9.72 14.94
N LEU A 253 1.93 -8.52 14.82
CA LEU A 253 2.00 -7.71 13.60
C LEU A 253 3.42 -7.18 13.33
N LYS A 254 3.77 -7.16 12.04
CA LYS A 254 5.00 -6.58 11.50
C LYS A 254 4.65 -5.58 10.40
N ILE A 255 5.55 -4.62 10.16
CA ILE A 255 5.43 -3.69 9.02
C ILE A 255 5.29 -4.49 7.72
N GLY A 256 4.39 -4.06 6.84
CA GLY A 256 4.07 -4.74 5.58
C GLY A 256 3.11 -5.92 5.69
N ASP A 257 2.77 -6.41 6.89
CA ASP A 257 1.73 -7.43 7.01
C ASP A 257 0.39 -6.88 6.47
N THR A 258 -0.32 -7.70 5.68
CA THR A 258 -1.71 -7.41 5.32
C THR A 258 -2.65 -8.18 6.23
N LEU A 259 -3.79 -7.61 6.60
CA LEU A 259 -4.82 -8.28 7.36
C LEU A 259 -6.21 -7.92 6.84
N LYS A 260 -7.20 -8.73 7.20
CA LYS A 260 -8.59 -8.47 6.86
C LYS A 260 -9.37 -8.05 8.09
N LEU A 261 -10.28 -7.11 7.91
CA LEU A 261 -11.16 -6.59 8.95
C LEU A 261 -12.58 -6.49 8.42
N TYR A 262 -13.51 -7.02 9.20
CA TYR A 262 -14.94 -6.78 9.03
C TYR A 262 -15.36 -5.63 9.93
N ASN A 263 -16.12 -4.68 9.39
CA ASN A 263 -16.74 -3.61 10.16
C ASN A 263 -18.19 -3.42 9.72
N ASP A 264 -19.13 -3.50 10.66
CA ASP A 264 -20.55 -3.27 10.48
C ASP A 264 -21.04 -1.92 11.04
N LYS A 265 -20.20 -1.23 11.81
CA LYS A 265 -20.48 0.11 12.37
C LYS A 265 -20.31 1.20 11.32
N ILE A 266 -19.32 1.08 10.44
CA ILE A 266 -19.19 1.91 9.25
C ILE A 266 -19.64 1.08 8.05
N LYS A 267 -20.62 1.57 7.29
CA LYS A 267 -21.25 0.87 6.17
C LYS A 267 -20.89 1.51 4.83
N ASN A 268 -21.03 0.71 3.77
CA ASN A 268 -21.06 1.18 2.39
C ASN A 268 -22.28 2.06 2.14
N ASP A 269 -22.27 2.79 1.02
CA ASP A 269 -23.39 3.67 0.60
C ASP A 269 -24.68 2.88 0.35
N ASP A 270 -24.57 1.59 0.01
CA ASP A 270 -25.70 0.65 -0.14
C ASP A 270 -26.17 0.03 1.20
N GLY A 271 -25.59 0.45 2.33
CA GLY A 271 -25.92 -0.04 3.66
C GLY A 271 -25.29 -1.40 4.04
N THR A 272 -24.45 -1.98 3.17
CA THR A 272 -23.76 -3.25 3.49
C THR A 272 -22.54 -3.03 4.40
N PRO A 273 -22.16 -4.02 5.23
CA PRO A 273 -20.94 -3.97 6.03
C PRO A 273 -19.67 -3.85 5.17
N LEU A 274 -18.61 -3.28 5.75
CA LEU A 274 -17.30 -3.17 5.15
C LEU A 274 -16.47 -4.43 5.40
N LEU A 275 -15.88 -4.96 4.32
CA LEU A 275 -14.79 -5.93 4.39
C LEU A 275 -13.54 -5.26 3.80
N LEU A 276 -12.58 -4.98 4.67
CA LEU A 276 -11.39 -4.20 4.37
C LEU A 276 -10.16 -5.10 4.45
N GLU A 277 -9.21 -4.89 3.54
CA GLU A 277 -7.84 -5.39 3.67
C GLU A 277 -6.93 -4.20 3.98
N PHE A 278 -6.23 -4.27 5.10
CA PHE A 278 -5.31 -3.23 5.59
C PHE A 278 -3.87 -3.73 5.51
N ARG A 279 -2.93 -2.83 5.18
CA ARG A 279 -1.48 -3.09 5.24
C ARG A 279 -0.88 -2.30 6.40
N VAL A 280 -0.07 -2.95 7.24
CA VAL A 280 0.65 -2.27 8.34
C VAL A 280 1.68 -1.33 7.72
N SER A 281 1.44 -0.02 7.79
CA SER A 281 2.36 1.00 7.27
C SER A 281 3.33 1.49 8.33
N GLU A 282 2.90 1.55 9.59
CA GLU A 282 3.73 2.01 10.70
C GLU A 282 3.49 1.17 11.96
N LEU A 283 4.57 0.95 12.72
CA LEU A 283 4.52 0.42 14.08
C LEU A 283 5.23 1.38 15.03
N ILE A 284 4.45 2.05 15.87
CA ILE A 284 4.95 2.92 16.93
C ILE A 284 5.08 2.06 18.18
N ARG A 285 6.30 1.90 18.70
CA ARG A 285 6.58 1.17 19.95
C ARG A 285 6.93 2.16 21.06
N LEU A 286 6.04 2.28 22.04
CA LEU A 286 6.20 2.97 23.31
C LEU A 286 6.59 1.95 24.40
N SER A 287 7.15 2.40 25.51
CA SER A 287 7.62 1.52 26.59
C SER A 287 6.50 0.66 27.22
N SER A 288 5.29 1.21 27.32
CA SER A 288 4.10 0.50 27.80
C SER A 288 3.08 0.25 26.68
N ALA A 289 3.36 0.71 25.46
CA ALA A 289 2.38 0.63 24.39
C ALA A 289 2.91 0.36 22.98
N CYS A 290 2.08 -0.18 22.10
CA CYS A 290 2.39 -0.31 20.68
C CYS A 290 1.14 0.06 19.89
N LYS A 291 1.32 0.94 18.91
CA LYS A 291 0.29 1.38 17.99
C LYS A 291 0.67 0.94 16.60
N ALA A 292 -0.25 0.31 15.89
CA ALA A 292 -0.13 0.09 14.46
C ALA A 292 -0.97 1.12 13.72
N VAL A 293 -0.40 1.72 12.68
CA VAL A 293 -1.12 2.54 11.70
C VAL A 293 -1.19 1.76 10.40
N PHE A 294 -2.33 1.84 9.74
CA PHE A 294 -2.57 1.21 8.47
C PHE A 294 -2.93 2.28 7.47
N SER A 295 -2.36 2.20 6.26
CA SER A 295 -2.67 3.08 5.15
C SER A 295 -2.94 2.25 3.91
N ASN A 296 -3.81 2.78 3.04
CA ASN A 296 -4.22 2.19 1.77
C ASN A 296 -5.01 0.87 1.93
N TYR A 297 -6.24 0.85 1.41
CA TYR A 297 -7.13 -0.31 1.51
C TYR A 297 -7.48 -0.83 0.11
N LYS A 298 -7.64 -2.15 0.00
CA LYS A 298 -8.43 -2.74 -1.09
C LYS A 298 -9.81 -3.07 -0.54
N LYS A 299 -10.87 -2.43 -1.08
CA LYS A 299 -12.25 -2.86 -0.81
C LYS A 299 -12.39 -4.26 -1.39
N LEU A 300 -12.52 -5.26 -0.53
CA LEU A 300 -12.85 -6.59 -1.00
C LEU A 300 -14.30 -6.53 -1.50
N LYS A 301 -14.57 -7.02 -2.72
CA LYS A 301 -15.94 -7.04 -3.26
C LYS A 301 -16.83 -7.74 -2.23
N SER A 302 -17.79 -6.99 -1.72
CA SER A 302 -18.84 -7.50 -0.85
C SER A 302 -19.85 -8.26 -1.72
N LYS A 303 -19.46 -9.42 -2.27
CA LYS A 303 -20.44 -10.50 -2.39
C LYS A 303 -20.59 -10.99 -0.96
N VAL A 304 -21.42 -10.34 -0.16
CA VAL A 304 -21.73 -10.77 1.21
C VAL A 304 -22.10 -12.25 1.11
N PRO A 305 -21.23 -13.19 1.50
CA PRO A 305 -21.65 -14.57 1.57
C PRO A 305 -22.70 -14.58 2.68
N THR A 306 -23.78 -15.29 2.48
CA THR A 306 -24.91 -15.41 3.42
C THR A 306 -24.49 -15.90 4.82
N ASN A 307 -23.21 -16.16 5.06
CA ASN A 307 -22.70 -16.58 6.34
C ASN A 307 -21.27 -16.06 6.64
N VAL A 308 -21.10 -14.74 6.74
CA VAL A 308 -19.88 -14.11 7.31
C VAL A 308 -19.56 -14.71 8.69
N LEU A 309 -20.58 -15.01 9.51
CA LEU A 309 -20.44 -15.72 10.77
C LEU A 309 -19.77 -17.09 10.60
N ALA A 310 -20.18 -17.93 9.65
CA ALA A 310 -19.53 -19.23 9.40
C ALA A 310 -18.09 -19.11 8.87
N MET A 311 -17.77 -18.05 8.11
CA MET A 311 -16.38 -17.79 7.71
C MET A 311 -15.53 -17.37 8.92
N MET A 312 -16.09 -16.57 9.82
CA MET A 312 -15.44 -16.19 11.08
C MET A 312 -15.28 -17.37 12.04
N GLU A 313 -16.30 -18.23 12.16
CA GLU A 313 -16.23 -19.47 12.94
C GLU A 313 -15.20 -20.44 12.36
N LYS A 314 -15.12 -20.57 11.04
CA LYS A 314 -14.11 -21.40 10.37
C LYS A 314 -12.68 -20.87 10.60
N LEU A 315 -12.46 -19.57 10.44
CA LEU A 315 -11.14 -18.94 10.68
C LEU A 315 -10.75 -18.93 12.17
N ALA A 316 -11.73 -18.84 13.08
CA ALA A 316 -11.52 -18.99 14.52
C ALA A 316 -11.18 -20.45 14.88
N ALA A 317 -11.85 -21.43 14.28
CA ALA A 317 -11.56 -22.86 14.47
C ALA A 317 -10.17 -23.24 13.93
N GLU A 318 -9.72 -22.65 12.82
CA GLU A 318 -8.38 -22.84 12.26
C GLU A 318 -7.25 -22.20 13.11
N ARG A 319 -7.59 -21.33 14.08
CA ARG A 319 -6.64 -20.74 15.05
C ARG A 319 -6.46 -21.55 16.33
N ILE A 320 -7.30 -22.55 16.57
CA ILE A 320 -7.16 -23.43 17.73
C ILE A 320 -6.10 -24.49 17.34
N PRO A 321 -4.99 -24.65 18.09
CA PRO A 321 -4.06 -25.75 17.82
C PRO A 321 -4.84 -27.05 17.84
N TYR A 322 -4.68 -27.88 16.80
CA TYR A 322 -5.36 -29.17 16.69
C TYR A 322 -5.14 -29.99 17.96
N THR A 323 -6.17 -30.13 18.80
CA THR A 323 -6.17 -31.15 19.83
C THR A 323 -6.41 -32.48 19.15
N LEU A 324 -5.38 -33.32 19.08
CA LEU A 324 -5.52 -34.70 18.62
C LEU A 324 -6.35 -35.46 19.67
N GLU A 325 -7.67 -35.53 19.48
CA GLU A 325 -8.50 -36.50 20.19
C GLU A 325 -8.54 -37.80 19.40
N LEU A 326 -7.74 -38.77 19.85
CA LEU A 326 -7.77 -40.14 19.35
C LEU A 326 -8.99 -40.86 19.95
N SER A 327 -10.13 -40.80 19.27
CA SER A 327 -11.22 -41.74 19.54
C SER A 327 -10.90 -43.06 18.83
N THR A 328 -10.63 -44.10 19.61
CA THR A 328 -10.42 -45.46 19.07
C THR A 328 -11.54 -46.35 19.55
N ASN A 329 -12.14 -47.10 18.64
CA ASN A 329 -13.16 -48.08 18.98
C ASN A 329 -12.56 -49.40 19.48
N ASN A 330 -11.22 -49.56 19.47
CA ASN A 330 -10.52 -50.81 19.78
C ASN A 330 -9.15 -50.65 20.46
N GLY A 331 -8.90 -49.54 21.17
CA GLY A 331 -7.64 -49.33 21.91
C GLY A 331 -6.40 -49.19 21.02
N ILE A 332 -5.38 -48.49 21.52
CA ILE A 332 -4.09 -48.35 20.84
C ILE A 332 -3.08 -49.23 21.58
N ALA A 333 -2.53 -50.22 20.88
CA ALA A 333 -1.38 -50.99 21.35
C ALA A 333 -0.12 -50.46 20.67
N PHE A 334 0.93 -50.16 21.44
CA PHE A 334 2.22 -49.81 20.87
C PHE A 334 2.79 -51.00 20.08
N LYS A 335 3.51 -50.70 18.99
CA LYS A 335 4.07 -51.71 18.07
C LYS A 335 5.05 -52.69 18.74
N ASN A 336 5.56 -52.35 19.94
CA ASN A 336 6.43 -53.18 20.77
C ASN A 336 5.67 -54.00 21.84
N GLY A 337 4.33 -53.95 21.86
CA GLY A 337 3.47 -54.74 22.75
C GLY A 337 3.50 -54.35 24.23
N LEU A 338 4.13 -53.22 24.58
CA LEU A 338 4.28 -52.79 25.98
C LEU A 338 3.64 -51.42 26.20
N GLY A 339 2.48 -51.42 26.85
CA GLY A 339 1.74 -50.24 27.29
C GLY A 339 0.38 -50.09 26.61
N SER A 340 -0.62 -49.65 27.38
CA SER A 340 -1.93 -49.20 26.91
C SER A 340 -2.18 -47.78 27.44
N SER A 341 -2.78 -46.90 26.64
CA SER A 341 -3.31 -45.63 27.14
C SER A 341 -4.59 -45.88 27.95
N GLN A 342 -4.74 -45.21 29.10
CA GLN A 342 -6.07 -45.02 29.71
C GLN A 342 -6.84 -43.94 28.97
#